data_AF-A0ABD2PUV3-F1
#
_entry.id   AF-A0ABD2PUV3-F1
#
_cell.length_a   1.000
_cell.length_b   1.000
_cell.length_c   1.000
_cell.angle_alpha   90.00
_cell.angle_beta   90.00
_cell.angle_gamma   90.00
#
_symmetry.space_group_name_H-M   'P 1'
#
loop_
_entity.id
_entity.type
_entity.pdbx_description
1 polymer ?
#
loop_
_entity_poly.entity_id
_entity_poly.type
_entity_poly.pdbx_seq_one_letter_code
_entity_poly.pdbx_strand_id
1 'polypeptide(L)'
;MDPNFDRYGYLSGPEVDVDALVMKIRGVSRLLAATCLAQPPTGRLENQIYSPGLCWRLLATLANDKPWFPSVTAEAITGLLELCGGTFYRLYGNQATKLFNFIIKSIEEDEELKSEACESALCLFLKNSMEKKAWPLGFVNPKLWSLY
;
A
#
# COMPACT_ATOMS: atom_id res chain seq x y z
N MET A 1 15.52 -22.34 13.37
CA MET A 1 14.54 -21.87 12.36
C MET A 1 13.29 -21.46 13.09
N ASP A 2 12.89 -20.21 12.97
CA ASP A 2 11.64 -19.71 13.57
C ASP A 2 10.45 -20.32 12.80
N PRO A 3 9.52 -21.04 13.47
CA PRO A 3 8.40 -21.73 12.83
C PRO A 3 7.38 -20.79 12.16
N ASN A 4 7.55 -19.46 12.26
CA ASN A 4 6.67 -18.50 11.61
C ASN A 4 7.04 -18.14 10.16
N PHE A 5 8.20 -18.57 9.64
CA PHE A 5 8.62 -18.20 8.28
C PHE A 5 7.64 -18.66 7.19
N ASP A 6 7.07 -19.86 7.29
CA ASP A 6 6.12 -20.35 6.27
C ASP A 6 4.77 -19.60 6.28
N ARG A 7 4.41 -18.91 7.38
CA ARG A 7 3.14 -18.17 7.48
C ARG A 7 3.11 -16.88 6.67
N TYR A 8 4.27 -16.34 6.31
CA TYR A 8 4.38 -15.09 5.56
C TYR A 8 4.57 -15.30 4.05
N GLY A 9 4.45 -16.54 3.57
CA GLY A 9 4.55 -16.86 2.14
C GLY A 9 5.97 -16.87 1.59
N TYR A 10 6.99 -16.99 2.46
CA TYR A 10 8.35 -17.26 2.02
C TYR A 10 8.39 -18.64 1.34
N LEU A 11 8.66 -18.67 0.03
CA LEU A 11 8.87 -19.92 -0.69
C LEU A 11 10.15 -20.56 -0.15
N SER A 12 10.02 -21.71 0.49
CA SER A 12 11.14 -22.49 0.99
C SER A 12 12.01 -22.95 -0.20
N GLY A 13 13.15 -22.29 -0.41
CA GLY A 13 14.09 -22.48 -1.52
C GLY A 13 15.38 -21.68 -1.30
N PRO A 14 16.48 -21.96 -2.04
CA PRO A 14 17.82 -21.46 -1.73
C PRO A 14 17.84 -19.92 -1.78
N GLU A 15 18.59 -19.31 -0.85
CA GLU A 15 18.82 -17.85 -0.69
C GLU A 15 17.70 -16.97 -1.27
N VAL A 16 16.68 -16.69 -0.45
CA VAL A 16 15.63 -15.74 -0.80
C VAL A 16 16.29 -14.39 -1.06
N ASP A 17 16.33 -14.00 -2.33
CA ASP A 17 16.67 -12.64 -2.75
C ASP A 17 15.63 -11.68 -2.13
N VAL A 18 16.07 -10.98 -1.08
CA VAL A 18 15.24 -10.07 -0.28
C VAL A 18 14.75 -8.92 -1.16
N ASP A 19 15.58 -8.42 -2.09
CA ASP A 19 15.20 -7.34 -2.99
C ASP A 19 14.10 -7.81 -3.95
N ALA A 20 14.25 -9.01 -4.51
CA ALA A 20 13.22 -9.61 -5.36
C ALA A 20 11.92 -9.88 -4.59
N LEU A 21 12.00 -10.26 -3.31
CA LEU A 21 10.84 -10.44 -2.46
C LEU A 21 10.13 -9.11 -2.20
N VAL A 22 10.87 -8.07 -1.81
CA VAL A 22 10.34 -6.74 -1.55
C VAL A 22 9.65 -6.16 -2.79
N MET A 23 10.24 -6.31 -3.97
CA MET A 23 9.62 -5.92 -5.24
C MET A 23 8.31 -6.68 -5.52
N LYS A 24 8.27 -7.99 -5.24
CA LYS A 24 7.05 -8.79 -5.37
C LYS A 24 5.97 -8.30 -4.42
N ILE A 25 6.31 -7.99 -3.18
CA ILE A 25 5.37 -7.48 -2.17
C ILE A 25 4.73 -6.18 -2.64
N ARG A 26 5.52 -5.21 -3.11
CA ARG A 26 4.99 -3.96 -3.68
C ARG A 26 4.05 -4.24 -4.86
N GLY A 27 4.42 -5.16 -5.75
CA GLY A 27 3.62 -5.55 -6.91
C GLY A 27 2.28 -6.20 -6.53
N VAL A 28 2.28 -7.12 -5.57
CA VAL A 28 1.07 -7.76 -5.05
C VAL A 28 0.17 -6.74 -4.33
N SER A 29 0.75 -5.85 -3.54
CA SER A 29 0.02 -4.76 -2.89
C SER A 29 -0.65 -3.82 -3.89
N ARG A 30 0.03 -3.48 -4.99
CA ARG A 30 -0.58 -2.71 -6.09
C ARG A 30 -1.76 -3.46 -6.72
N LEU A 31 -1.61 -4.75 -7.00
CA LEU A 31 -2.70 -5.55 -7.56
C LEU A 31 -3.91 -5.58 -6.61
N LEU A 32 -3.67 -5.79 -5.31
CA LEU A 32 -4.73 -5.77 -4.30
C LEU A 32 -5.43 -4.41 -4.25
N ALA A 33 -4.67 -3.32 -4.22
CA ALA A 33 -5.20 -1.96 -4.29
C ALA A 33 -6.06 -1.76 -5.55
N ALA A 34 -5.58 -2.19 -6.72
CA ALA A 34 -6.34 -2.11 -7.96
C ALA A 34 -7.66 -2.87 -7.87
N THR A 35 -7.67 -4.10 -7.33
CA THR A 35 -8.91 -4.89 -7.17
C THR A 35 -9.91 -4.25 -6.20
N CYS A 36 -9.44 -3.55 -5.16
CA CYS A 36 -10.29 -2.85 -4.21
C CYS A 36 -10.91 -1.57 -4.79
N LEU A 37 -10.28 -0.98 -5.82
CA LEU A 37 -10.74 0.24 -6.47
C LEU A 37 -11.47 0.00 -7.79
N ALA A 38 -11.19 -1.11 -8.46
CA ALA A 38 -11.76 -1.43 -9.75
C ALA A 38 -13.27 -1.58 -9.60
N GLN A 39 -14.00 -0.71 -10.28
CA GLN A 39 -15.44 -0.86 -10.47
C GLN A 39 -15.69 -1.15 -11.94
N PRO A 40 -16.47 -2.19 -12.27
CA PRO A 40 -16.86 -2.44 -13.65
C PRO A 40 -17.69 -1.24 -14.15
N PRO A 41 -17.51 -0.82 -15.42
CA PRO A 41 -18.19 0.36 -15.98
C PRO A 41 -19.72 0.25 -15.94
N THR A 42 -20.24 -0.97 -15.93
CA THR A 42 -21.67 -1.28 -15.97
C THR A 42 -22.34 -1.21 -14.59
N GLY A 43 -21.60 -0.89 -13.53
CA GLY A 43 -22.15 -0.61 -12.19
C GLY A 43 -22.78 -1.79 -11.45
N ARG A 44 -22.84 -2.99 -12.05
CA ARG A 44 -23.31 -4.20 -11.37
C ARG A 44 -22.24 -4.70 -10.40
N LEU A 45 -22.41 -4.32 -9.15
CA LEU A 45 -21.60 -4.75 -8.01
C LEU A 45 -22.48 -5.43 -6.97
N GLU A 46 -23.34 -6.34 -7.42
CA GLU A 46 -23.99 -7.30 -6.52
C GLU A 46 -22.87 -8.24 -6.03
N ASN A 47 -22.37 -8.01 -4.81
CA ASN A 47 -21.33 -8.78 -4.11
C ASN A 47 -19.87 -8.36 -4.36
N GLN A 48 -19.54 -7.07 -4.31
CA GLN A 48 -18.13 -6.65 -4.31
C GLN A 48 -17.43 -7.02 -2.99
N ILE A 49 -16.60 -8.07 -3.01
CA ILE A 49 -15.81 -8.51 -1.85
C ILE A 49 -14.68 -7.53 -1.55
N TYR A 50 -14.02 -7.03 -2.60
CA TYR A 50 -12.91 -6.08 -2.52
C TYR A 50 -13.43 -4.65 -2.67
N SER A 51 -13.43 -3.90 -1.58
CA SER A 51 -13.90 -2.51 -1.57
C SER A 51 -12.80 -1.55 -1.10
N PRO A 52 -12.91 -0.24 -1.38
CA PRO A 52 -11.97 0.74 -0.84
C PRO A 52 -11.88 0.70 0.69
N GLY A 53 -12.98 0.35 1.36
CA GLY A 53 -13.02 0.19 2.82
C GLY A 53 -12.24 -1.02 3.33
N LEU A 54 -12.11 -2.10 2.55
CA LEU A 54 -11.20 -3.20 2.88
C LEU A 54 -9.74 -2.74 2.79
N CYS A 55 -9.38 -2.06 1.69
CA CYS A 55 -8.03 -1.55 1.48
C CYS A 55 -7.63 -0.52 2.56
N TRP A 56 -8.57 0.34 2.97
CA TRP A 56 -8.37 1.29 4.05
C TRP A 56 -8.09 0.60 5.39
N ARG A 57 -8.87 -0.44 5.72
CA ARG A 57 -8.64 -1.23 6.93
C ARG A 57 -7.28 -1.93 6.89
N LEU A 58 -6.91 -2.54 5.76
CA LEU A 58 -5.62 -3.19 5.60
C LEU A 58 -4.46 -2.21 5.80
N LEU A 59 -4.53 -1.03 5.18
CA LEU A 59 -3.53 0.02 5.37
C LEU A 59 -3.42 0.43 6.84
N ALA A 60 -4.56 0.66 7.50
CA ALA A 60 -4.58 1.01 8.91
C ALA A 60 -4.01 -0.12 9.78
N THR A 61 -4.32 -1.38 9.48
CA THR A 61 -3.75 -2.54 10.17
C THR A 61 -2.24 -2.58 10.00
N LEU A 62 -1.72 -2.50 8.78
CA LEU A 62 -0.27 -2.49 8.52
C LEU A 62 0.44 -1.33 9.22
N ALA A 63 -0.18 -0.15 9.25
CA ALA A 63 0.40 1.01 9.93
C ALA A 63 0.46 0.84 11.45
N ASN A 64 -0.52 0.16 12.04
CA ASN A 64 -0.62 -0.02 13.50
C ASN A 64 0.06 -1.30 14.01
N ASP A 65 0.31 -2.29 13.16
CA ASP A 65 0.91 -3.56 13.54
C ASP A 65 2.39 -3.35 13.88
N LYS A 66 2.75 -3.53 15.15
CA LYS A 66 4.12 -3.36 15.66
C LYS A 66 4.62 -4.68 16.24
N PRO A 67 5.91 -5.04 16.03
CA PRO A 67 6.92 -4.31 15.27
C PRO A 67 6.70 -4.38 13.75
N TRP A 68 7.16 -3.37 13.02
CA TRP A 68 7.18 -3.43 11.56
C TRP A 68 8.23 -4.44 11.10
N PHE A 69 7.99 -5.11 9.98
CA PHE A 69 9.03 -5.84 9.26
C PHE A 69 9.71 -4.82 8.32
N PRO A 70 10.98 -4.44 8.58
CA PRO A 70 11.67 -3.42 7.81
C PRO A 70 11.68 -3.75 6.33
N SER A 71 11.60 -2.72 5.48
CA SER A 71 11.45 -2.78 4.02
C SER A 71 10.15 -3.44 3.52
N VAL A 72 9.76 -4.59 4.07
CA VAL A 72 8.56 -5.34 3.67
C VAL A 72 7.28 -4.57 3.96
N THR A 73 7.09 -4.10 5.20
CA THR A 73 5.89 -3.34 5.58
C THR A 73 5.85 -2.01 4.83
N ALA A 74 6.98 -1.32 4.71
CA ALA A 74 7.08 -0.05 3.99
C ALA A 74 6.71 -0.19 2.50
N GLU A 75 7.19 -1.24 1.83
CA GLU A 75 6.90 -1.47 0.41
C GLU A 75 5.49 -2.01 0.18
N ALA A 76 4.94 -2.78 1.12
CA ALA A 76 3.53 -3.14 1.10
C ALA A 76 2.63 -1.90 1.19
N ILE A 77 2.90 -1.00 2.14
CA ILE A 77 2.19 0.28 2.30
C ILE A 77 2.36 1.16 1.06
N THR A 78 3.58 1.27 0.54
CA THR A 78 3.87 2.05 -0.67
C THR A 78 3.05 1.55 -1.85
N GLY A 79 3.06 0.24 -2.12
CA GLY A 79 2.30 -0.35 -3.21
C GLY A 79 0.79 -0.10 -3.11
N LEU A 80 0.23 -0.12 -1.90
CA LEU A 80 -1.18 0.23 -1.67
C LEU A 80 -1.46 1.71 -1.98
N LEU A 81 -0.62 2.61 -1.48
CA LEU A 81 -0.82 4.05 -1.58
C LEU A 81 -0.57 4.62 -2.97
N GLU A 82 0.30 4.00 -3.76
CA GLU A 82 0.53 4.40 -5.15
C GLU A 82 -0.74 4.34 -6.00
N LEU A 83 -1.70 3.48 -5.67
CA LEU A 83 -2.98 3.38 -6.38
C LEU A 83 -4.15 3.92 -5.55
N CYS A 84 -4.15 3.70 -4.23
CA CYS A 84 -5.26 4.08 -3.36
C CYS A 84 -5.13 5.44 -2.69
N GLY A 85 -3.93 6.03 -2.61
CA GLY A 85 -3.71 7.23 -1.80
C GLY A 85 -4.59 8.41 -2.20
N GLY A 86 -4.74 8.66 -3.51
CA GLY A 86 -5.63 9.70 -4.02
C GLY A 86 -7.11 9.39 -3.76
N THR A 87 -7.50 8.12 -3.88
CA THR A 87 -8.87 7.69 -3.56
C THR A 87 -9.17 7.84 -2.07
N PHE A 88 -8.23 7.50 -1.18
CA PHE A 88 -8.38 7.70 0.26
C PHE A 88 -8.48 9.17 0.64
N TYR A 89 -7.69 10.04 0.01
CA TYR A 89 -7.84 11.48 0.17
C TYR A 89 -9.24 11.95 -0.19
N ARG A 90 -9.80 11.47 -1.30
CA ARG A 90 -11.14 11.83 -1.76
C ARG A 90 -12.25 11.28 -0.85
N LEU A 91 -12.11 10.05 -0.37
CA LEU A 91 -13.14 9.37 0.43
C LEU A 91 -13.11 9.75 1.91
N TYR A 92 -11.92 9.87 2.50
CA TYR A 92 -11.72 9.99 3.94
C TYR A 92 -11.16 11.34 4.37
N GLY A 93 -10.72 12.18 3.43
CA GLY A 93 -10.28 13.56 3.68
C GLY A 93 -9.26 13.66 4.81
N ASN A 94 -9.62 14.39 5.87
CA ASN A 94 -8.75 14.59 7.03
C ASN A 94 -8.32 13.30 7.73
N GLN A 95 -9.12 12.23 7.66
CA GLN A 95 -8.72 10.94 8.27
C GLN A 95 -7.58 10.27 7.48
N ALA A 96 -7.55 10.43 6.16
CA ALA A 96 -6.41 10.02 5.32
C ALA A 96 -5.14 10.75 5.73
N THR A 97 -5.20 12.08 5.82
CA THR A 97 -4.06 12.89 6.28
C THR A 97 -3.56 12.47 7.65
N LYS A 98 -4.46 12.20 8.60
CA LYS A 98 -4.08 11.73 9.95
C LYS A 98 -3.35 10.39 9.90
N LEU A 99 -3.85 9.44 9.13
CA LEU A 99 -3.20 8.13 8.99
C LEU A 99 -1.82 8.24 8.33
N PHE A 100 -1.67 9.08 7.31
CA PHE A 100 -0.40 9.27 6.63
C PHE A 100 0.63 9.98 7.51
N ASN A 101 0.21 11.01 8.27
CA ASN A 101 1.07 11.63 9.28
C ASN A 101 1.43 10.66 10.39
N PHE A 102 0.51 9.78 10.80
CA PHE A 102 0.80 8.73 11.77
C PHE A 102 1.86 7.74 11.27
N ILE A 103 1.78 7.34 10.00
CA ILE A 103 2.80 6.48 9.37
C ILE A 103 4.17 7.18 9.37
N ILE A 104 4.25 8.43 8.90
CA ILE A 104 5.50 9.20 8.91
C ILE A 104 6.08 9.27 10.32
N LYS A 105 5.25 9.68 11.28
CA LYS A 105 5.68 9.82 12.68
C LYS A 105 6.17 8.49 13.25
N SER A 106 5.49 7.39 12.96
CA SER A 106 5.88 6.06 13.44
C SER A 106 7.25 5.61 12.90
N ILE A 107 7.57 5.98 11.66
CA ILE A 107 8.88 5.71 11.05
C ILE A 107 9.95 6.66 11.64
N GLU A 108 9.64 7.95 11.80
CA GLU A 108 10.62 8.94 12.28
C GLU A 108 10.98 8.80 13.76
N GLU A 109 10.10 8.23 14.58
CA GLU A 109 10.32 7.97 16.01
C GLU A 109 11.07 6.66 16.28
N ASP A 110 11.22 5.79 15.29
CA ASP A 110 11.89 4.51 15.40
C ASP A 110 13.26 4.57 14.68
N GLU A 111 14.36 4.51 15.43
CA GLU A 111 15.71 4.70 14.89
C GLU A 111 16.11 3.60 13.89
N GLU A 112 15.58 2.38 14.04
CA GLU A 112 15.84 1.28 13.10
C GLU A 112 15.14 1.59 11.77
N LEU A 113 13.82 1.81 11.81
CA LEU A 113 13.02 2.10 10.62
C LEU A 113 13.46 3.37 9.89
N LYS A 114 13.84 4.41 10.63
CA LYS A 114 14.29 5.67 10.04
C LYS A 114 15.57 5.53 9.23
N SER A 115 16.44 4.57 9.59
CA SER A 115 17.69 4.32 8.88
C SER A 115 17.51 3.50 7.59
N GLU A 116 16.35 2.87 7.43
CA GLU A 116 16.03 2.00 6.30
C GLU A 116 15.61 2.80 5.05
N ALA A 117 16.04 2.31 3.89
CA ALA A 117 15.87 3.00 2.62
C ALA A 117 14.39 3.03 2.17
N CYS A 118 13.67 1.92 2.31
CA CYS A 118 12.27 1.78 1.91
C CYS A 118 11.35 2.68 2.76
N GLU A 119 11.58 2.73 4.06
CA GLU A 119 10.89 3.56 5.04
C GLU A 119 11.13 5.05 4.78
N SER A 120 12.38 5.43 4.54
CA SER A 120 12.74 6.79 4.11
C SER A 120 12.06 7.19 2.81
N ALA A 121 12.02 6.28 1.82
CA ALA A 121 11.35 6.50 0.55
C ALA A 121 9.82 6.65 0.73
N LEU A 122 9.20 5.84 1.59
CA LEU A 122 7.78 5.94 1.93
C LEU A 122 7.46 7.29 2.59
N CYS A 123 8.27 7.73 3.56
CA CYS A 123 8.12 9.05 4.19
C CYS A 123 8.20 10.18 3.16
N LEU A 124 9.19 10.13 2.27
CA LEU A 124 9.35 11.12 1.20
C LEU A 124 8.16 11.11 0.23
N PHE A 125 7.69 9.92 -0.16
CA PHE A 125 6.51 9.74 -1.01
C PHE A 125 5.27 10.37 -0.37
N LEU A 126 4.98 10.04 0.89
CA LEU A 126 3.84 10.59 1.62
C LEU A 126 3.91 12.11 1.74
N LYS A 127 5.05 12.66 2.19
CA LYS A 127 5.24 14.12 2.31
C LYS A 127 4.98 14.83 0.98
N ASN A 128 5.62 14.36 -0.10
CA ASN A 128 5.45 14.93 -1.44
C ASN A 128 4.01 14.85 -1.95
N SER A 129 3.35 13.69 -1.78
CA SER A 129 1.98 13.50 -2.27
C SER A 129 0.96 14.32 -1.49
N MET A 130 1.16 14.49 -0.18
CA MET A 130 0.31 15.35 0.66
C MET A 130 0.50 16.83 0.35
N GLU A 131 1.75 17.31 0.23
CA GLU A 131 2.06 18.71 -0.09
C GLU A 131 1.53 19.11 -1.47
N LYS A 132 1.80 18.28 -2.49
CA LYS A 132 1.39 18.56 -3.87
C LYS A 132 -0.08 18.24 -4.15
N LYS A 133 -0.76 17.57 -3.21
CA LYS A 133 -2.09 16.97 -3.40
C LYS A 133 -2.16 16.11 -4.67
N ALA A 134 -1.03 15.48 -5.01
CA ALA A 134 -0.84 14.75 -6.25
C ALA A 134 -0.47 13.30 -5.92
N TRP A 135 -1.34 12.39 -6.32
CA TRP A 135 -1.16 10.95 -6.13
C TRP A 135 -0.93 10.32 -7.49
N PRO A 136 -0.08 9.27 -7.59
CA PRO A 136 0.06 8.54 -8.83
C PRO A 136 -1.32 8.01 -9.25
N LEU A 137 -1.75 8.33 -10.47
CA LEU A 137 -3.04 7.90 -11.00
C LEU A 137 -2.78 6.75 -11.98
N GLY A 138 -2.96 5.52 -11.50
CA GLY A 138 -2.95 4.31 -12.32
C GLY A 138 -4.34 3.91 -12.81
N PHE A 139 -5.19 4.86 -13.22
CA PHE A 139 -6.54 4.55 -13.67
C PHE A 139 -6.58 4.16 -15.15
N VAL A 140 -7.44 3.18 -15.45
CA VAL A 140 -7.76 2.76 -16.82
C VAL A 140 -8.28 3.97 -17.59
N ASN A 141 -7.66 4.28 -18.73
CA ASN A 141 -8.07 5.37 -19.60
C ASN A 141 -9.54 5.17 -20.01
N PRO A 142 -10.45 6.15 -19.79
CA PRO A 142 -11.86 6.02 -20.18
C PRO A 142 -12.06 5.62 -21.65
N LYS A 143 -11.13 6.00 -22.54
CA LYS A 143 -11.15 5.63 -23.96
C LYS A 143 -11.03 4.12 -24.22
N LEU A 144 -10.52 3.35 -23.26
CA LEU A 144 -10.48 1.89 -23.37
C LEU A 144 -11.87 1.27 -23.26
N TRP A 145 -12.79 1.94 -22.58
CA TRP A 145 -14.17 1.47 -22.41
C TRP A 145 -15.08 1.87 -23.56
N SER A 146 -14.73 2.89 -24.35
CA SER A 146 -15.49 3.28 -25.55
C SER A 146 -15.26 2.35 -26.76
N LEU A 147 -14.46 1.29 -26.60
CA LEU A 147 -14.23 0.26 -27.62
C LEU A 147 -15.23 -0.90 -27.54
N TYR A 148 -16.14 -0.88 -26.56
CA TYR A 148 -17.22 -1.84 -26.34
C TYR A 148 -18.55 -1.10 -26.22
#